data_AF-A0AA85AUT2-F1
#
_entry.id   AF-A0AA85AUT2-F1
#
_cell.length_a   1.000
_cell.length_b   1.000
_cell.length_c   1.000
_cell.angle_alpha   90.00
_cell.angle_beta   90.00
_cell.angle_gamma   90.00
#
_symmetry.space_group_name_H-M   'P 1'
#
loop_
_entity.id
_entity.type
_entity.pdbx_description
1 polymer ?
#
loop_
_entity_poly.entity_id
_entity_poly.type
_entity_poly.pdbx_seq_one_letter_code
_entity_poly.pdbx_strand_id
1 'polypeptide(L)'
;MYTYIPLMLSPEFVLQLKSLLTDDKDTSFTFMNEKYIIIRRDPTSFISRCLKKSILFHITPKLCLVGQTVDDILNNCNPGNHAMSCICDYYKKYNY
;
A
#
# COMPACT_ATOMS: atom_id res chain seq x y z
N MET A 1 -1.03 -4.11 25.27
CA MET A 1 0.32 -3.58 25.03
C MET A 1 0.60 -3.76 23.55
N TYR A 2 0.56 -2.69 22.75
CA TYR A 2 0.85 -2.79 21.31
C TYR A 2 2.35 -2.57 21.14
N THR A 3 3.09 -3.62 20.81
CA THR A 3 4.49 -3.53 20.43
C THR A 3 4.55 -2.84 19.08
N TYR A 4 5.03 -1.60 19.05
CA TYR A 4 5.34 -0.90 17.80
C TYR A 4 6.59 -1.54 17.19
N ILE A 5 6.38 -2.50 16.29
CA ILE A 5 7.46 -2.99 15.43
C ILE A 5 7.59 -1.96 14.31
N PRO A 6 8.71 -1.22 14.22
CA PRO A 6 8.90 -0.30 13.11
C PRO A 6 8.83 -1.09 11.82
N LEU A 7 7.96 -0.65 10.91
CA LEU A 7 7.77 -1.20 9.59
C LEU A 7 9.06 -0.96 8.77
N MET A 8 10.05 -1.84 8.90
CA MET A 8 11.19 -1.84 8.00
C MET A 8 10.77 -2.48 6.68
N LEU A 9 10.51 -1.63 5.69
CA LEU A 9 10.30 -2.05 4.31
C LEU A 9 11.67 -2.35 3.71
N SER A 10 11.90 -3.60 3.33
CA SER A 10 13.11 -3.94 2.59
C SER A 10 13.05 -3.35 1.17
N PRO A 11 14.19 -2.99 0.56
CA PRO A 11 14.22 -2.53 -0.82
C PRO A 11 13.56 -3.53 -1.80
N GLU A 12 13.77 -4.82 -1.57
CA GLU A 12 13.20 -5.91 -2.38
C GLU A 12 11.67 -5.90 -2.31
N PHE A 13 11.12 -5.66 -1.12
CA PHE A 13 9.68 -5.56 -0.95
C PHE A 13 9.11 -4.36 -1.71
N VAL A 14 9.76 -3.19 -1.66
CA VAL A 14 9.31 -2.02 -2.43
C VAL A 14 9.37 -2.29 -3.94
N LEU A 15 10.39 -2.98 -4.42
CA LEU A 15 10.49 -3.38 -5.83
C LEU A 15 9.38 -4.37 -6.22
N GLN A 16 9.04 -5.32 -5.35
CA GLN A 16 7.90 -6.21 -5.54
C GLN A 16 6.59 -5.42 -5.62
N LEU A 17 6.36 -4.44 -4.73
CA LEU A 17 5.16 -3.60 -4.82
C LEU A 17 5.10 -2.84 -6.16
N LYS A 18 6.23 -2.34 -6.66
CA LYS A 18 6.28 -1.69 -7.97
C LYS A 18 5.94 -2.64 -9.12
N SER A 19 6.47 -3.87 -9.12
CA SER A 19 6.18 -4.83 -10.20
C SER A 19 4.70 -5.22 -10.24
N LEU A 20 4.02 -5.23 -9.10
CA LEU A 20 2.59 -5.52 -8.98
C LEU A 20 1.67 -4.46 -9.61
N LEU A 21 2.18 -3.27 -9.97
CA LEU A 21 1.43 -2.29 -10.76
C LEU A 21 1.47 -2.61 -12.26
N THR A 22 2.53 -3.28 -12.72
CA THR A 22 2.79 -3.53 -14.15
C THR A 22 2.35 -4.92 -14.60
N ASP A 23 2.29 -5.89 -13.69
CA ASP A 23 1.88 -7.26 -14.00
C ASP A 23 0.47 -7.55 -13.44
N ASP A 24 -0.49 -7.69 -14.34
CA ASP A 24 -1.88 -7.96 -13.96
C ASP A 24 -2.14 -9.40 -13.51
N LYS A 25 -1.19 -10.32 -13.75
CA LYS A 25 -1.34 -11.73 -13.38
C LYS A 25 -1.15 -11.97 -11.88
N ASP A 26 -0.31 -11.17 -11.24
CA ASP A 26 -0.05 -11.29 -9.82
C ASP A 26 -1.12 -10.55 -9.02
N THR A 27 -1.93 -11.30 -8.28
CA THR A 27 -3.06 -10.77 -7.49
C THR A 27 -2.80 -10.80 -5.99
N SER A 28 -1.62 -11.23 -5.56
CA SER A 28 -1.28 -11.32 -4.14
C SER A 28 0.23 -11.28 -3.90
N PHE A 29 0.62 -10.95 -2.67
CA PHE A 29 2.01 -10.98 -2.21
C PHE A 29 2.07 -11.32 -0.72
N THR A 30 3.26 -11.64 -0.22
CA THR A 30 3.49 -11.94 1.18
C THR A 30 4.30 -10.82 1.82
N PHE A 31 3.85 -10.34 2.98
CA PHE A 31 4.55 -9.33 3.78
C PHE A 31 4.45 -9.70 5.25
N MET A 32 5.57 -9.72 5.98
CA MET A 32 5.62 -10.12 7.40
C MET A 32 4.93 -11.47 7.67
N ASN A 33 5.17 -12.48 6.81
CA ASN A 33 4.54 -13.81 6.84
C ASN A 33 3.01 -13.81 6.67
N GLU A 34 2.41 -12.70 6.26
CA GLU A 34 0.98 -12.58 5.98
C GLU A 34 0.75 -12.43 4.48
N LYS A 35 -0.22 -13.17 3.93
CA LYS A 35 -0.61 -13.06 2.52
C LYS A 35 -1.61 -11.92 2.35
N TYR A 36 -1.25 -10.93 1.53
CA TYR A 36 -2.10 -9.82 1.11
C TYR A 36 -2.62 -10.06 -0.30
N ILE A 37 -3.92 -9.85 -0.50
CA ILE A 37 -4.60 -9.99 -1.80
C ILE A 37 -4.92 -8.59 -2.31
N ILE A 38 -4.60 -8.31 -3.58
CA ILE A 38 -4.92 -7.05 -4.24
C ILE A 38 -6.41 -7.03 -4.54
N ILE A 39 -7.12 -6.06 -3.97
CA ILE A 39 -8.58 -5.92 -4.11
C ILE A 39 -8.97 -4.81 -5.09
N ARG A 40 -8.04 -3.88 -5.35
CA ARG A 40 -8.20 -2.80 -6.33
C ARG A 40 -6.85 -2.42 -6.87
N ARG A 41 -6.75 -2.21 -8.19
CA ARG A 41 -5.56 -1.73 -8.88
C ARG A 41 -5.97 -0.59 -9.81
N ASP A 42 -5.19 0.48 -9.77
CA ASP A 42 -5.22 1.62 -10.67
C ASP A 42 -3.78 1.80 -11.25
N PRO A 43 -3.56 2.57 -12.33
CA PRO A 43 -2.25 2.63 -12.99
C PRO A 43 -1.08 3.11 -12.11
N THR A 44 -1.37 3.84 -11.04
CA THR A 44 -0.35 4.40 -10.12
C THR A 44 -0.60 4.05 -8.66
N SER A 45 -1.54 3.15 -8.39
CA SER A 45 -1.89 2.77 -7.03
C SER A 45 -2.56 1.42 -6.96
N PHE A 46 -2.46 0.75 -5.82
CA PHE A 46 -3.32 -0.38 -5.53
C PHE A 46 -3.64 -0.47 -4.05
N ILE A 47 -4.68 -1.24 -3.74
CA ILE A 47 -5.09 -1.58 -2.39
C ILE A 47 -5.00 -3.09 -2.26
N SER A 48 -4.30 -3.56 -1.23
CA SER A 48 -4.30 -4.96 -0.86
C SER A 48 -4.80 -5.17 0.57
N ARG A 49 -5.23 -6.39 0.87
CA ARG A 49 -5.86 -6.73 2.13
C ARG A 49 -5.42 -8.09 2.66
N CYS A 50 -5.21 -8.16 3.96
CA CYS A 50 -5.02 -9.36 4.75
C CYS A 50 -5.87 -9.26 6.02
N LEU A 51 -6.98 -10.01 6.10
CA LEU A 51 -7.94 -9.93 7.21
C LEU A 51 -8.42 -8.46 7.44
N LYS A 52 -8.07 -7.87 8.58
CA LYS A 52 -8.35 -6.47 8.96
C LYS A 52 -7.20 -5.52 8.67
N LYS A 53 -6.16 -5.94 7.96
CA LYS A 53 -5.02 -5.10 7.59
C LYS A 53 -5.07 -4.80 6.12
N SER A 54 -4.71 -3.59 5.76
CA SER A 54 -4.58 -3.18 4.37
C SER A 54 -3.25 -2.50 4.11
N ILE A 55 -2.65 -2.84 2.96
CA ILE A 55 -1.49 -2.11 2.42
C ILE A 55 -2.01 -1.25 1.27
N LEU A 56 -1.66 0.03 1.34
CA LEU A 56 -2.03 1.07 0.42
C LEU A 56 -0.78 1.49 -0.32
N PHE A 57 -0.73 1.26 -1.63
CA PHE A 57 0.43 1.59 -2.43
C PHE A 57 0.07 2.69 -3.41
N HIS A 58 0.89 3.75 -3.43
CA HIS A 58 0.78 4.86 -4.37
C HIS A 58 2.17 5.20 -4.91
N ILE A 59 2.26 5.53 -6.19
CA ILE A 59 3.51 6.00 -6.79
C ILE A 59 3.37 7.40 -7.38
N THR A 60 4.43 8.17 -7.24
CA THR A 60 4.70 9.37 -8.02
C THR A 60 5.90 9.10 -8.94
N PRO A 61 6.29 10.02 -9.84
CA PRO A 61 7.49 9.82 -10.66
C PRO A 61 8.78 9.63 -9.86
N LYS A 62 8.89 10.16 -8.62
CA LYS A 62 10.14 10.07 -7.82
C LYS A 62 9.98 9.34 -6.49
N LEU A 63 8.75 9.12 -6.00
CA LEU A 63 8.48 8.52 -4.71
C LEU A 63 7.58 7.28 -4.81
N CYS A 64 7.77 6.38 -3.86
CA CYS A 64 6.86 5.30 -3.55
C CYS A 64 6.28 5.55 -2.17
N LEU A 65 4.96 5.57 -2.05
CA LEU A 65 4.25 5.78 -0.82
C LEU A 65 3.60 4.46 -0.42
N VAL A 66 3.97 3.95 0.75
CA VAL A 66 3.44 2.70 1.31
C VAL A 66 2.76 3.04 2.62
N GLY A 67 1.45 2.87 2.66
CA GLY A 67 0.64 3.00 3.88
C GLY A 67 0.23 1.62 4.38
N GLN A 68 0.24 1.43 5.69
CA GLN A 68 -0.40 0.28 6.33
C GLN A 68 -1.54 0.79 7.22
N THR A 69 -2.69 0.13 7.13
CA THR A 69 -3.86 0.41 7.95
C THR A 69 -4.30 -0.85 8.65
N VAL A 70 -4.80 -0.69 9.88
CA VAL A 70 -5.60 -1.71 10.56
C VAL A 70 -7.02 -1.18 10.49
N ASP A 71 -7.83 -1.82 9.66
CA ASP A 71 -9.21 -1.43 9.44
C ASP A 71 -10.01 -1.61 10.73
N ASP A 72 -10.92 -0.67 10.97
CA ASP A 72 -11.82 -0.65 12.12
C ASP A 72 -12.88 -1.77 12.04
N ILE A 73 -13.89 -1.72 12.91
CA ILE A 73 -14.97 -2.70 12.96
C ILE A 73 -15.72 -2.81 11.63
N LEU A 74 -15.71 -1.76 10.81
CA LEU A 74 -16.35 -1.70 9.50
C LEU A 74 -15.49 -2.29 8.38
N ASN A 75 -14.26 -2.72 8.69
CA ASN A 75 -13.29 -3.25 7.74
C ASN A 75 -13.10 -2.31 6.53
N ASN A 76 -13.02 -1.00 6.80
CA ASN A 76 -13.05 0.04 5.78
C ASN A 76 -11.68 0.73 5.63
N CYS A 77 -10.94 0.36 4.59
CA CYS A 77 -9.65 0.97 4.26
C CYS A 77 -9.76 2.31 3.51
N ASN A 78 -10.97 2.76 3.14
CA ASN A 78 -11.16 3.95 2.32
C ASN A 78 -10.64 5.24 2.96
N PRO A 79 -10.82 5.51 4.27
CA PRO A 79 -10.28 6.71 4.90
C PRO A 79 -8.75 6.75 4.82
N GLY A 80 -8.09 5.61 5.08
CA GLY A 80 -6.64 5.50 4.94
C GLY A 80 -6.18 5.68 3.50
N ASN A 81 -6.89 5.09 2.54
CA ASN A 81 -6.59 5.27 1.12
C ASN A 81 -6.77 6.72 0.67
N HIS A 82 -7.81 7.40 1.16
CA HIS A 82 -8.04 8.81 0.88
C HIS A 82 -6.90 9.68 1.42
N ALA A 83 -6.46 9.45 2.67
CA ALA A 83 -5.32 10.16 3.24
C ALA A 83 -4.05 9.96 2.41
N MET A 84 -3.77 8.72 2.00
CA MET A 84 -2.63 8.39 1.13
C MET A 84 -2.72 9.08 -0.23
N SER A 85 -3.92 9.11 -0.84
CA SER A 85 -4.15 9.82 -2.10
C SER A 85 -3.86 11.32 -1.97
N CYS A 86 -4.34 11.97 -0.91
CA CYS A 86 -4.08 13.39 -0.68
C CYS A 86 -2.59 13.69 -0.49
N ILE A 87 -1.86 12.84 0.22
CA ILE A 87 -0.41 12.96 0.39
C ILE A 87 0.29 12.78 -0.97
N CYS A 88 -0.14 11.80 -1.76
CA CYS A 88 0.37 11.56 -3.10
C CYS A 88 0.17 12.78 -4.02
N ASP A 89 -1.02 13.35 -4.01
CA ASP A 89 -1.35 14.54 -4.81
C ASP A 89 -0.55 15.77 -4.36
N TYR A 90 -0.32 15.92 -3.05
CA TYR A 90 0.57 16.94 -2.53
C TYR A 90 1.99 16.76 -3.07
N TYR A 91 2.59 15.57 -2.98
CA TYR A 91 3.94 15.36 -3.51
C TYR A 91 4.05 15.58 -5.02
N LYS A 92 3.06 15.10 -5.79
CA LYS A 92 2.97 15.37 -7.23
C LYS A 92 2.96 16.86 -7.54
N LYS A 93 2.20 17.66 -6.76
CA LYS A 93 2.13 19.12 -6.92
C LYS A 93 3.50 19.79 -6.78
N TYR A 94 4.38 19.25 -5.92
CA TYR A 94 5.74 19.75 -5.73
C TYR A 94 6.80 19.00 -6.56
N ASN A 95 6.37 18.25 -7.58
CA ASN A 95 7.24 17.45 -8.46
C ASN A 95 8.12 16.44 -7.70
N TYR A 96 7.53 15.82 -6.68
CA TYR A 96 8.05 14.64 -6.02
C TYR A 96 7.25 13.41 -6.47
#